data_AF-A0A9Q9F8I8-F1
#
_entry.id   AF-A0A9Q9F8I8-F1
#
_cell.length_a   1.000
_cell.length_b   1.000
_cell.length_c   1.000
_cell.angle_alpha   90.00
_cell.angle_beta   90.00
_cell.angle_gamma   90.00
#
_symmetry.space_group_name_H-M   'P 1'
#
loop_
_entity.id
_entity.type
_entity.pdbx_description
1 polymer ?
#
loop_
_entity_poly.entity_id
_entity_poly.type
_entity_poly.pdbx_seq_one_letter_code
_entity_poly.pdbx_strand_id
1 'polypeptide(L)'
;MFFKKHTEPKPLRVEEELILLSNRLSGSIYYEDQADALSKVLEMSGVYPVEVGVHALQDVIYSMEKMEDVSIHLDILNNILGCTHRMEFIDIIVKNPETLRILCDCIKNEKKEGEIYDLLCVLSASELFPLKAIGIPGMAYHCAQMIKEKKMGLIPRLVEQDQNFKRELTFMGIFENLLKVLQDGFSKDAMSTLVLLLRDCPFNQNYFDELKWDFILKFIDKHPGEVFDVLSSLIDLKNTDCRKLQSSVYEKIDLALVLKSKRWSLLYLIIKDNRSYTEKLLETPIFDKIEEELPKESLVRRRNEIYLLVDYLLFWNDFDASRLDSYKIYTMKSLREQSIPTGDLIERAFGIISQFDNREESATFDALIFIIFNFEKTRAEKMIPVLSGIFGDYTRPKLHRSLCLIILLMLEITVDGININRYTADHLLREARLLLCSIDLNSPLYLTNEMVDILVNNIGDLVCSR
;
A
#
# COMPACT_ATOMS: atom_id res chain seq x y z
N MET A 1 65.45 -46.79 23.69
CA MET A 1 64.29 -46.85 22.76
C MET A 1 63.12 -46.13 23.42
N PHE A 2 62.15 -45.65 22.63
CA PHE A 2 60.94 -44.89 23.01
C PHE A 2 60.98 -43.34 22.88
N PHE A 3 61.40 -42.84 21.73
CA PHE A 3 60.59 -41.81 21.08
C PHE A 3 59.76 -42.52 20.00
N LYS A 4 58.45 -42.67 20.24
CA LYS A 4 57.53 -43.02 19.15
C LYS A 4 57.67 -41.91 18.11
N LYS A 5 58.04 -42.25 16.88
CA LYS A 5 57.81 -41.36 15.73
C LYS A 5 56.33 -41.03 15.74
N HIS A 6 55.99 -39.80 16.12
CA HIS A 6 54.65 -39.27 15.93
C HIS A 6 54.39 -39.34 14.43
N THR A 7 53.47 -40.20 14.02
CA THR A 7 52.84 -40.11 12.70
C THR A 7 52.37 -38.68 12.51
N GLU A 8 52.77 -38.03 11.42
CA GLU A 8 52.25 -36.70 11.07
C GLU A 8 50.72 -36.73 11.18
N PRO A 9 50.11 -35.80 11.92
CA PRO A 9 48.67 -35.78 12.08
C PRO A 9 48.03 -35.69 10.69
N LYS A 10 47.02 -36.52 10.44
CA LYS A 10 46.22 -36.40 9.22
C LYS A 10 45.67 -34.97 9.14
N PRO A 11 45.71 -34.32 7.97
CA PRO A 11 45.08 -33.02 7.81
C PRO A 11 43.60 -33.17 8.17
N LEU A 12 43.12 -32.29 9.05
CA LEU A 12 41.72 -32.26 9.45
C LEU A 12 40.86 -31.93 8.23
N ARG A 13 39.63 -32.44 8.23
CA ARG A 13 38.63 -31.94 7.27
C ARG A 13 38.23 -30.52 7.66
N VAL A 14 37.83 -29.73 6.67
CA VAL A 14 37.36 -28.33 6.86
C VAL A 14 36.30 -28.24 7.98
N GLU A 15 35.35 -29.16 8.00
CA GLU A 15 34.30 -29.25 9.03
C GLU A 15 34.88 -29.47 10.44
N GLU A 16 35.85 -30.38 10.59
CA GLU A 16 36.48 -30.70 11.88
C GLU A 16 37.32 -29.53 12.40
N GLU A 17 38.00 -28.83 11.49
CA GLU A 17 38.76 -27.62 11.80
C GLU A 17 37.83 -26.49 12.25
N LEU A 18 36.72 -26.25 11.53
CA LEU A 18 35.74 -25.24 11.92
C LEU A 18 35.10 -25.53 13.27
N ILE A 19 34.77 -26.79 13.58
CA ILE A 19 34.25 -27.17 14.91
C ILE A 19 35.27 -26.85 16.01
N LEU A 20 36.56 -27.11 15.78
CA LEU A 20 37.61 -26.75 16.75
C LEU A 20 37.75 -25.23 16.92
N LEU A 21 37.68 -24.46 15.84
CA LEU A 21 37.71 -23.00 15.89
C LEU A 21 36.48 -22.43 16.61
N SER A 22 35.28 -22.95 16.33
CA SER A 22 34.04 -22.60 17.02
C SER A 22 34.13 -22.86 18.53
N ASN A 23 34.69 -24.00 18.94
CA ASN A 23 34.90 -24.31 20.36
C ASN A 23 35.91 -23.36 21.03
N ARG A 24 36.95 -22.90 20.31
CA ARG A 24 37.88 -21.89 20.82
C ARG A 24 37.20 -20.53 20.96
N LEU A 25 36.39 -20.12 19.98
CA LEU A 25 35.61 -18.89 20.03
C LEU A 25 34.65 -18.85 21.23
N SER A 26 33.88 -19.91 21.44
CA SER A 26 32.87 -19.95 22.50
C SER A 26 33.45 -20.26 23.89
N GLY A 27 34.45 -21.15 23.97
CA GLY A 27 34.93 -21.75 25.21
C GLY A 27 36.25 -21.22 25.77
N SER A 28 37.03 -20.45 25.00
CA SER A 28 38.30 -19.91 25.49
C SER A 28 38.09 -18.76 26.48
N ILE A 29 38.94 -18.72 27.51
CA ILE A 29 38.98 -17.64 28.51
C ILE A 29 39.90 -16.49 28.09
N TYR A 30 40.74 -16.69 27.07
CA TYR A 30 41.75 -15.74 26.62
C TYR A 30 41.27 -15.02 25.37
N TYR A 31 41.24 -13.68 25.41
CA TYR A 31 40.81 -12.85 24.29
C TYR A 31 41.65 -13.09 23.03
N GLU A 32 42.96 -13.23 23.19
CA GLU A 32 43.92 -13.42 22.10
C GLU A 32 43.67 -14.75 21.36
N ASP A 33 43.30 -15.79 22.10
CA ASP A 33 42.98 -17.10 21.52
C ASP A 33 41.68 -17.05 20.72
N GLN A 34 40.68 -16.32 21.21
CA GLN A 34 39.44 -16.09 20.47
C GLN A 34 39.69 -15.25 19.22
N ALA A 35 40.54 -14.22 19.28
CA ALA A 35 40.89 -13.38 18.14
C ALA A 35 41.69 -14.16 17.05
N ASP A 36 42.62 -15.04 17.46
CA ASP A 36 43.32 -15.94 16.52
C ASP A 36 42.36 -16.93 15.87
N ALA A 37 41.43 -17.50 16.67
CA ALA A 37 40.42 -18.39 16.13
C ALA A 37 39.52 -17.67 15.12
N LEU A 38 39.07 -16.46 15.42
CA LEU A 38 38.23 -15.65 14.53
C LEU A 38 38.96 -15.29 13.22
N SER A 39 40.24 -14.92 13.29
CA SER A 39 41.05 -14.61 12.11
C SER A 39 41.18 -15.83 11.17
N LYS A 40 41.35 -17.03 11.73
CA LYS A 40 41.35 -18.27 10.93
C LYS A 40 39.99 -18.57 10.32
N VAL A 41 38.90 -18.34 11.06
CA VAL A 41 37.54 -18.45 10.51
C VAL A 41 37.33 -17.46 9.35
N LEU A 42 37.87 -16.24 9.42
CA LEU A 42 37.84 -15.28 8.32
C LEU A 42 38.53 -15.83 7.08
N GLU A 43 39.76 -16.33 7.20
CA GLU A 43 40.48 -16.95 6.09
C GLU A 43 39.67 -18.08 5.44
N MET A 44 39.09 -18.96 6.27
CA MET A 44 38.24 -20.06 5.80
C MET A 44 36.94 -19.57 5.15
N SER A 45 36.33 -18.49 5.65
CA SER A 45 35.08 -17.95 5.11
C SER A 45 35.22 -17.42 3.68
N GLY A 46 36.41 -16.94 3.30
CA GLY A 46 36.69 -16.51 1.94
C GLY A 46 36.78 -17.67 0.93
N VAL A 47 37.09 -18.88 1.40
CA VAL A 47 37.28 -20.08 0.55
C VAL A 47 36.08 -21.03 0.63
N TYR A 48 35.52 -21.22 1.82
CA TYR A 48 34.47 -22.18 2.17
C TYR A 48 33.30 -21.51 2.93
N PRO A 49 32.64 -20.49 2.34
CA PRO A 49 31.64 -19.69 3.05
C PRO A 49 30.42 -20.50 3.53
N VAL A 50 30.06 -21.58 2.82
CA VAL A 50 28.91 -22.43 3.17
C VAL A 50 29.24 -23.26 4.41
N GLU A 51 30.40 -23.90 4.44
CA GLU A 51 30.87 -24.70 5.56
C GLU A 51 31.03 -23.84 6.82
N VAL A 52 31.58 -22.62 6.69
CA VAL A 52 31.63 -21.66 7.80
C VAL A 52 30.23 -21.30 8.28
N GLY A 53 29.30 -21.03 7.36
CA GLY A 53 27.90 -20.76 7.69
C GLY A 53 27.23 -21.90 8.46
N VAL A 54 27.52 -23.16 8.11
CA VAL A 54 26.93 -24.34 8.77
C VAL A 54 27.54 -24.58 10.16
N HIS A 55 28.86 -24.43 10.30
CA HIS A 55 29.58 -24.91 11.49
C HIS A 55 30.03 -23.83 12.48
N ALA A 56 30.07 -22.55 12.07
CA ALA A 56 30.64 -21.48 12.90
C ALA A 56 29.75 -20.23 13.02
N LEU A 57 28.69 -20.09 12.22
CA LEU A 57 27.87 -18.87 12.17
C LEU A 57 27.37 -18.38 13.53
N GLN A 58 26.81 -19.29 14.36
CA GLN A 58 26.27 -18.90 15.66
C GLN A 58 27.38 -18.45 16.62
N ASP A 59 28.48 -19.19 16.69
CA ASP A 59 29.61 -18.85 17.58
C ASP A 59 30.30 -17.55 17.15
N VAL A 60 30.40 -17.29 15.85
CA VAL A 60 30.86 -16.01 15.31
C VAL A 60 29.98 -14.89 15.84
N ILE A 61 28.66 -14.95 15.64
CA ILE A 61 27.74 -13.92 16.11
C ILE A 61 27.81 -13.76 17.63
N TYR A 62 27.79 -14.85 18.39
CA TYR A 62 27.82 -14.80 19.86
C TYR A 62 29.11 -14.20 20.41
N SER A 63 30.23 -14.38 19.72
CA SER A 63 31.49 -13.76 20.13
C SER A 63 31.50 -12.23 19.98
N MET A 64 30.61 -11.63 19.19
CA MET A 64 30.49 -10.17 19.05
C MET A 64 30.12 -9.46 20.36
N GLU A 65 29.42 -10.15 21.28
CA GLU A 65 29.12 -9.58 22.60
C GLU A 65 30.39 -9.31 23.41
N LYS A 66 31.38 -10.22 23.30
CA LYS A 66 32.59 -10.22 24.13
C LYS A 66 33.72 -9.37 23.55
N MET A 67 33.73 -9.15 22.23
CA MET A 67 34.83 -8.45 21.54
C MET A 67 34.54 -6.97 21.32
N GLU A 68 35.55 -6.11 21.50
CA GLU A 68 35.40 -4.66 21.31
C GLU A 68 35.26 -4.30 19.83
N ASP A 69 36.12 -4.86 18.98
CA ASP A 69 36.05 -4.71 17.52
C ASP A 69 35.32 -5.89 16.89
N VAL A 70 34.35 -5.57 16.03
CA VAL A 70 33.50 -6.54 15.32
C VAL A 70 33.74 -6.54 13.81
N SER A 71 34.76 -5.85 13.31
CA SER A 71 35.08 -5.79 11.88
C SER A 71 35.28 -7.17 11.26
N ILE A 72 36.03 -8.07 11.93
CA ILE A 72 36.27 -9.42 11.42
C ILE A 72 34.97 -10.23 11.35
N HIS A 73 34.08 -10.09 12.34
CA HIS A 73 32.78 -10.76 12.34
C HIS A 73 31.93 -10.32 11.15
N LEU A 74 31.89 -9.01 10.88
CA LEU A 74 31.14 -8.45 9.77
C LEU A 74 31.68 -8.96 8.43
N ASP A 75 33.00 -9.05 8.27
CA ASP A 75 33.61 -9.62 7.06
C ASP A 75 33.27 -11.11 6.88
N ILE A 76 33.30 -11.90 7.95
CA ILE A 76 32.86 -13.31 7.94
C ILE A 76 31.39 -13.40 7.53
N LEU A 77 30.51 -12.62 8.17
CA LEU A 77 29.08 -12.61 7.88
C LEU A 77 28.81 -12.18 6.43
N ASN A 78 29.52 -11.18 5.92
CA ASN A 78 29.42 -10.76 4.53
C ASN A 78 29.84 -11.88 3.55
N ASN A 79 30.90 -12.63 3.86
CA ASN A 79 31.30 -13.77 3.04
C ASN A 79 30.24 -14.88 3.04
N ILE A 80 29.66 -15.20 4.20
CA ILE A 80 28.58 -16.19 4.32
C ILE A 80 27.33 -15.73 3.55
N LEU A 81 26.92 -14.48 3.72
CA LEU A 81 25.74 -13.91 3.07
C LEU A 81 25.96 -13.61 1.58
N GLY A 82 27.21 -13.62 1.12
CA GLY A 82 27.59 -13.53 -0.30
C GLY A 82 27.54 -14.85 -1.06
N CYS A 83 27.29 -15.99 -0.39
CA CYS A 83 27.31 -17.31 -1.03
C CYS A 83 26.00 -17.64 -1.77
N THR A 84 25.97 -18.80 -2.43
CA THR A 84 24.78 -19.31 -3.15
C THR A 84 23.58 -19.59 -2.24
N HIS A 85 23.84 -19.96 -0.99
CA HIS A 85 22.82 -20.30 0.02
C HIS A 85 22.48 -19.14 0.96
N ARG A 86 22.63 -17.90 0.47
CA ARG A 86 22.45 -16.70 1.30
C ARG A 86 21.09 -16.64 1.99
N MET A 87 20.01 -17.05 1.33
CA MET A 87 18.65 -16.90 1.88
C MET A 87 18.43 -17.85 3.04
N GLU A 88 18.96 -19.07 2.95
CA GLU A 88 18.94 -20.05 4.02
C GLU A 88 19.68 -19.54 5.26
N PHE A 89 20.85 -18.91 5.07
CA PHE A 89 21.59 -18.31 6.19
C PHE A 89 20.90 -17.10 6.78
N ILE A 90 20.31 -16.23 5.95
CA ILE A 90 19.48 -15.12 6.44
C ILE A 90 18.35 -15.68 7.32
N ASP A 91 17.64 -16.72 6.87
CA ASP A 91 16.56 -17.31 7.65
C ASP A 91 17.05 -17.97 8.95
N ILE A 92 18.23 -18.61 8.94
CA ILE A 92 18.83 -19.17 10.16
C ILE A 92 19.12 -18.07 11.18
N ILE A 93 19.74 -16.97 10.75
CA ILE A 93 20.06 -15.80 11.59
C ILE A 93 18.77 -15.19 12.16
N VAL A 94 17.77 -14.95 11.31
CA VAL A 94 16.53 -14.28 11.70
C VAL A 94 15.63 -15.15 12.59
N LYS A 95 15.62 -16.47 12.39
CA LYS A 95 14.85 -17.40 13.23
C LYS A 95 15.32 -17.41 14.68
N ASN A 96 16.60 -17.12 14.92
CA ASN A 96 17.16 -17.07 16.26
C ASN A 96 17.04 -15.64 16.85
N PRO A 97 16.12 -15.39 17.82
CA PRO A 97 15.93 -14.05 18.38
C PRO A 97 17.18 -13.54 19.10
N GLU A 98 18.00 -14.44 19.65
CA GLU A 98 19.22 -14.07 20.35
C GLU A 98 20.27 -13.48 19.40
N THR A 99 20.35 -14.01 18.19
CA THR A 99 21.24 -13.49 17.15
C THR A 99 20.89 -12.05 16.80
N LEU A 100 19.61 -11.74 16.58
CA LEU A 100 19.19 -10.37 16.30
C LEU A 100 19.41 -9.44 17.50
N ARG A 101 19.15 -9.93 18.73
CA ARG A 101 19.44 -9.18 19.96
C ARG A 101 20.91 -8.74 20.01
N ILE A 102 21.83 -9.66 19.74
CA ILE A 102 23.27 -9.39 19.79
C ILE A 102 23.70 -8.35 18.75
N LEU A 103 23.17 -8.43 17.53
CA LEU A 103 23.42 -7.42 16.51
C LEU A 103 22.93 -6.04 16.96
N CYS A 104 21.72 -5.96 17.51
CA CYS A 104 21.18 -4.69 18.02
C CYS A 104 21.97 -4.16 19.24
N ASP A 105 22.40 -5.04 20.14
CA ASP A 105 23.23 -4.65 21.28
C ASP A 105 24.60 -4.13 20.85
N CYS A 106 25.15 -4.61 19.73
CA CYS A 106 26.37 -4.04 19.16
C CYS A 106 26.16 -2.59 18.71
N ILE A 107 25.01 -2.27 18.09
CA ILE A 107 24.65 -0.88 17.75
C ILE A 107 24.53 -0.03 19.02
N LYS A 108 23.82 -0.52 20.04
CA LYS A 108 23.66 0.15 21.33
C LYS A 108 25.00 0.46 22.01
N ASN A 109 25.99 -0.41 21.82
CA ASN A 109 27.33 -0.25 22.35
C ASN A 109 28.27 0.50 21.38
N GLU A 110 27.72 1.19 20.37
CA GLU A 110 28.43 2.02 19.39
C GLU A 110 29.50 1.25 18.56
N LYS A 111 29.36 -0.08 18.44
CA LYS A 111 30.26 -0.92 17.65
C LYS A 111 29.79 -0.93 16.20
N LYS A 112 30.50 -0.23 15.30
CA LYS A 112 30.27 -0.29 13.84
C LYS A 112 28.79 -0.12 13.47
N GLU A 113 28.10 0.83 14.11
CA GLU A 113 26.64 1.03 14.01
C GLU A 113 26.15 1.03 12.56
N GLY A 114 26.84 1.77 11.68
CA GLY A 114 26.49 1.86 10.28
C GLY A 114 26.55 0.52 9.55
N GLU A 115 27.62 -0.24 9.71
CA GLU A 115 27.80 -1.53 9.03
C GLU A 115 26.86 -2.61 9.59
N ILE A 116 26.57 -2.59 10.89
CA ILE A 116 25.59 -3.50 11.49
C ILE A 116 24.18 -3.15 11.02
N TYR A 117 23.84 -1.87 10.89
CA TYR A 117 22.55 -1.47 10.33
C TYR A 117 22.40 -1.94 8.86
N ASP A 118 23.47 -1.86 8.06
CA ASP A 118 23.48 -2.37 6.69
C ASP A 118 23.28 -3.90 6.68
N LEU A 119 23.92 -4.63 7.60
CA LEU A 119 23.68 -6.07 7.79
C LEU A 119 22.21 -6.35 8.13
N LEU A 120 21.61 -5.61 9.07
CA LEU A 120 20.18 -5.73 9.37
C LEU A 120 19.30 -5.49 8.14
N CYS A 121 19.68 -4.54 7.27
CA CYS A 121 18.98 -4.30 6.00
C CYS A 121 19.05 -5.54 5.09
N VAL A 122 20.19 -6.21 5.00
CA VAL A 122 20.33 -7.47 4.26
C VAL A 122 19.44 -8.56 4.88
N LEU A 123 19.43 -8.67 6.21
CA LEU A 123 18.62 -9.65 6.93
C LEU A 123 17.11 -9.41 6.78
N SER A 124 16.69 -8.17 6.53
CA SER A 124 15.29 -7.80 6.30
C SER A 124 14.67 -8.41 5.03
N ALA A 125 15.47 -9.08 4.20
CA ALA A 125 15.00 -9.90 3.09
C ALA A 125 14.18 -11.12 3.54
N SER A 126 14.34 -11.60 4.78
CA SER A 126 13.49 -12.66 5.33
C SER A 126 12.10 -12.14 5.70
N GLU A 127 11.07 -12.89 5.35
CA GLU A 127 9.68 -12.59 5.73
C GLU A 127 9.47 -12.64 7.26
N LEU A 128 10.31 -13.40 7.98
CA LEU A 128 10.26 -13.49 9.43
C LEU A 128 10.90 -12.28 10.12
N PHE A 129 11.68 -11.47 9.41
CA PHE A 129 12.46 -10.40 10.02
C PHE A 129 11.61 -9.39 10.77
N PRO A 130 10.55 -8.77 10.19
CA PRO A 130 9.75 -7.80 10.92
C PRO A 130 9.14 -8.37 12.20
N LEU A 131 8.63 -9.62 12.14
CA LEU A 131 8.02 -10.28 13.29
C LEU A 131 8.99 -10.56 14.44
N LYS A 132 10.29 -10.66 14.15
CA LYS A 132 11.35 -10.93 15.13
C LYS A 132 12.08 -9.66 15.58
N ALA A 133 12.21 -8.70 14.68
CA ALA A 133 12.87 -7.42 14.93
C ALA A 133 11.99 -6.47 15.75
N ILE A 134 10.67 -6.45 15.50
CA ILE A 134 9.71 -5.64 16.25
C ILE A 134 9.58 -6.25 17.65
N GLY A 135 10.12 -5.56 18.66
CA GLY A 135 10.20 -6.03 20.04
C GLY A 135 11.61 -6.17 20.58
N ILE A 136 12.64 -6.09 19.73
CA ILE A 136 14.03 -5.97 20.21
C ILE A 136 14.23 -4.57 20.80
N PRO A 137 14.68 -4.44 22.07
CA PRO A 137 14.89 -3.16 22.70
C PRO A 137 15.81 -2.25 21.88
N GLY A 138 15.39 -1.00 21.65
CA GLY A 138 16.18 0.00 20.93
C GLY A 138 16.07 -0.06 19.41
N MET A 139 15.39 -1.04 18.80
CA MET A 139 15.23 -1.12 17.34
C MET A 139 14.64 0.16 16.74
N ALA A 140 13.59 0.71 17.36
CA ALA A 140 12.98 1.97 16.92
C ALA A 140 13.94 3.16 17.05
N TYR A 141 14.70 3.22 18.15
CA TYR A 141 15.70 4.27 18.37
C TYR A 141 16.77 4.25 17.28
N HIS A 142 17.35 3.09 16.99
CA HIS A 142 18.36 2.95 15.94
C HIS A 142 17.81 3.29 14.56
N CYS A 143 16.62 2.81 14.22
CA CYS A 143 15.95 3.21 12.97
C CYS A 143 15.79 4.73 12.85
N ALA A 144 15.40 5.41 13.93
CA ALA A 144 15.25 6.85 13.94
C ALA A 144 16.60 7.58 13.81
N GLN A 145 17.67 7.12 14.47
CA GLN A 145 18.99 7.75 14.40
C GLN A 145 19.64 7.61 13.02
N MET A 146 19.53 6.43 12.40
CA MET A 146 20.18 6.12 11.12
C MET A 146 19.66 6.95 9.93
N ILE A 147 18.52 7.62 10.09
CA ILE A 147 18.02 8.63 9.15
C ILE A 147 19.02 9.78 8.97
N LYS A 148 19.75 10.17 10.03
CA LYS A 148 20.78 11.22 9.95
C LYS A 148 21.92 10.83 9.00
N GLU A 149 22.19 9.53 8.88
CA GLU A 149 23.13 8.95 7.93
C GLU A 149 22.49 8.62 6.57
N LYS A 150 21.22 9.02 6.36
CA LYS A 150 20.41 8.72 5.18
C LYS A 150 20.17 7.21 4.96
N LYS A 151 20.29 6.41 6.01
CA LYS A 151 20.02 4.96 5.99
C LYS A 151 18.61 4.71 6.51
N MET A 152 17.66 4.53 5.59
CA MET A 152 16.21 4.39 5.90
C MET A 152 15.64 3.01 5.51
N GLY A 153 16.49 2.10 5.00
CA GLY A 153 16.06 0.87 4.32
C GLY A 153 15.23 -0.10 5.16
N LEU A 154 15.40 -0.11 6.49
CA LEU A 154 14.61 -0.98 7.38
C LEU A 154 13.19 -0.48 7.63
N ILE A 155 13.00 0.84 7.65
CA ILE A 155 11.77 1.45 8.15
C ILE A 155 10.53 0.95 7.37
N PRO A 156 10.52 0.96 6.02
CA PRO A 156 9.38 0.45 5.26
C PRO A 156 9.01 -0.99 5.63
N ARG A 157 10.00 -1.85 5.91
CA ARG A 157 9.78 -3.27 6.19
C ARG A 157 9.19 -3.52 7.58
N LEU A 158 9.58 -2.71 8.57
CA LEU A 158 9.11 -2.84 9.95
C LEU A 158 7.74 -2.18 10.16
N VAL A 159 7.52 -1.05 9.50
CA VAL A 159 6.34 -0.19 9.70
C VAL A 159 5.05 -0.78 9.12
N GLU A 160 5.13 -1.62 8.09
CA GLU A 160 3.96 -2.26 7.47
C GLU A 160 3.27 -3.28 8.38
N GLN A 161 3.99 -3.87 9.34
CA GLN A 161 3.52 -5.01 10.14
C GLN A 161 2.96 -4.61 11.51
N ASP A 162 3.38 -3.46 12.08
CA ASP A 162 2.98 -3.06 13.43
C ASP A 162 2.75 -1.53 13.56
N GLN A 163 1.50 -1.15 13.87
CA GLN A 163 1.11 0.24 14.09
C GLN A 163 1.67 0.83 15.39
N ASN A 164 1.95 0.02 16.41
CA ASN A 164 2.61 0.48 17.63
C ASN A 164 4.06 0.82 17.36
N PHE A 165 4.75 0.04 16.51
CA PHE A 165 6.12 0.36 16.10
C PHE A 165 6.20 1.72 15.38
N LYS A 166 5.21 2.05 14.52
CA LYS A 166 5.10 3.42 13.94
C LYS A 166 5.07 4.52 15.00
N ARG A 167 4.34 4.32 16.09
CA ARG A 167 4.23 5.29 17.18
C ARG A 167 5.52 5.36 17.99
N GLU A 168 6.16 4.21 18.22
CA GLU A 168 7.45 4.14 18.88
C GLU A 168 8.52 4.95 18.13
N LEU A 169 8.59 4.82 16.80
CA LEU A 169 9.47 5.63 15.95
C LEU A 169 9.21 7.14 16.14
N THR A 170 7.94 7.55 16.23
CA THR A 170 7.56 8.94 16.51
C THR A 170 8.11 9.41 17.86
N PHE A 171 7.99 8.60 18.92
CA PHE A 171 8.59 8.93 20.22
C PHE A 171 10.13 9.00 20.17
N MET A 172 10.76 8.29 19.24
CA MET A 172 12.22 8.33 19.03
C MET A 172 12.68 9.50 18.13
N GLY A 173 11.78 10.42 17.76
CA GLY A 173 12.10 11.63 17.00
C GLY A 173 12.35 11.38 15.51
N ILE A 174 11.67 10.39 14.93
CA ILE A 174 11.83 10.03 13.51
C ILE A 174 11.48 11.20 12.58
N PHE A 175 10.43 11.96 12.90
CA PHE A 175 9.95 13.05 12.04
C PHE A 175 10.95 14.20 12.01
N GLU A 176 11.50 14.59 13.16
CA GLU A 176 12.53 15.62 13.28
C GLU A 176 13.77 15.26 12.45
N ASN A 177 14.19 13.99 12.50
CA ASN A 177 15.33 13.53 11.71
C ASN A 177 15.02 13.55 10.20
N LEU A 178 13.81 13.12 9.78
CA LEU A 178 13.39 13.20 8.37
C LEU A 178 13.30 14.65 7.89
N LEU A 179 12.73 15.54 8.71
CA LEU A 179 12.59 16.94 8.37
C LEU A 179 13.96 17.62 8.30
N LYS A 180 14.91 17.27 9.17
CA LYS A 180 16.28 17.74 9.08
C LYS A 180 16.96 17.32 7.77
N VAL A 181 16.83 16.05 7.37
CA VAL A 181 17.34 15.58 6.06
C VAL A 181 16.74 16.41 4.91
N LEU A 182 15.45 16.74 4.98
CA LEU A 182 14.75 17.56 3.98
C LEU A 182 15.10 19.06 4.06
N GLN A 183 15.57 19.55 5.20
CA GLN A 183 16.12 20.90 5.32
C GLN A 183 17.45 21.00 4.56
N ASP A 184 18.31 19.98 4.68
CA ASP A 184 19.62 19.90 4.03
C ASP A 184 19.52 19.69 2.49
N GLY A 185 18.45 19.05 2.01
CA GLY A 185 18.19 18.88 0.59
C GLY A 185 17.01 17.98 0.30
N PHE A 186 16.55 17.94 -0.96
CA PHE A 186 15.48 17.01 -1.34
C PHE A 186 15.96 15.56 -1.21
N SER A 187 15.16 14.72 -0.53
CA SER A 187 15.37 13.27 -0.45
C SER A 187 14.05 12.55 -0.72
N LYS A 188 14.02 11.78 -1.82
CA LYS A 188 12.84 10.98 -2.19
C LYS A 188 12.53 9.91 -1.15
N ASP A 189 13.56 9.29 -0.57
CA ASP A 189 13.40 8.26 0.46
C ASP A 189 12.82 8.86 1.74
N ALA A 190 13.24 10.08 2.11
CA ALA A 190 12.67 10.77 3.25
C ALA A 190 11.17 11.10 3.04
N MET A 191 10.81 11.64 1.86
CA MET A 191 9.40 11.90 1.51
C MET A 191 8.56 10.61 1.52
N SER A 192 9.09 9.53 0.94
CA SER A 192 8.40 8.24 0.90
C SER A 192 8.24 7.64 2.30
N THR A 193 9.23 7.82 3.17
CA THR A 193 9.16 7.40 4.58
C THR A 193 8.12 8.21 5.36
N LEU A 194 8.02 9.52 5.13
CA LEU A 194 6.96 10.36 5.71
C LEU A 194 5.57 9.84 5.31
N VAL A 195 5.35 9.54 4.03
CA VAL A 195 4.10 8.96 3.53
C VAL A 195 3.74 7.68 4.29
N LEU A 196 4.69 6.77 4.45
CA LEU A 196 4.48 5.49 5.15
C LEU A 196 4.12 5.66 6.64
N LEU A 197 4.79 6.60 7.32
CA LEU A 197 4.57 6.87 8.73
C LEU A 197 3.25 7.58 9.01
N LEU A 198 2.80 8.44 8.09
CA LEU A 198 1.56 9.21 8.23
C LEU A 198 0.32 8.37 7.86
N ARG A 199 0.44 7.48 6.87
CA ARG A 199 -0.68 6.69 6.36
C ARG A 199 -1.33 5.85 7.45
N ASP A 200 -2.66 5.96 7.54
CA ASP A 200 -3.53 5.23 8.46
C ASP A 200 -3.10 5.33 9.95
N CYS A 201 -2.44 6.43 10.35
CA CYS A 201 -1.96 6.62 11.72
C CYS A 201 -2.31 8.02 12.26
N PRO A 202 -3.50 8.18 12.89
CA PRO A 202 -3.95 9.46 13.44
C PRO A 202 -2.97 10.13 14.41
N PHE A 203 -2.33 9.33 15.28
CA PHE A 203 -1.32 9.83 16.22
C PHE A 203 -0.15 10.50 15.50
N ASN A 204 0.39 9.85 14.47
CA ASN A 204 1.52 10.37 13.70
C ASN A 204 1.13 11.61 12.88
N GLN A 205 -0.06 11.63 12.29
CA GLN A 205 -0.58 12.79 11.56
C GLN A 205 -0.68 14.02 12.46
N ASN A 206 -1.28 13.85 13.64
CA ASN A 206 -1.45 14.93 14.61
C ASN A 206 -0.09 15.46 15.11
N TYR A 207 0.84 14.56 15.45
CA TYR A 207 2.17 14.94 15.89
C TYR A 207 2.95 15.67 14.79
N PHE A 208 2.92 15.15 13.56
CA PHE A 208 3.62 15.77 12.44
C PHE A 208 3.12 17.18 12.13
N ASP A 209 1.81 17.43 12.27
CA ASP A 209 1.23 18.77 12.09
C ASP A 209 1.83 19.81 13.06
N GLU A 210 2.19 19.40 14.28
CA GLU A 210 2.79 20.26 15.29
C GLU A 210 4.24 20.66 14.97
N LEU A 211 4.93 19.91 14.10
CA LEU A 211 6.34 20.11 13.77
C LEU A 211 6.60 21.19 12.69
N LYS A 212 5.59 21.95 12.26
CA LYS A 212 5.71 22.97 11.20
C LYS A 212 6.33 22.39 9.92
N TRP A 213 5.66 21.38 9.38
CA TRP A 213 6.06 20.67 8.17
C TRP A 213 6.03 21.52 6.89
N ASP A 214 5.50 22.74 6.93
CA ASP A 214 5.21 23.59 5.77
C ASP A 214 6.42 23.92 4.91
N PHE A 215 7.64 23.85 5.47
CA PHE A 215 8.86 24.04 4.70
C PHE A 215 8.99 23.02 3.54
N ILE A 216 8.37 21.83 3.62
CA ILE A 216 8.42 20.84 2.53
C ILE A 216 7.77 21.38 1.24
N LEU A 217 6.89 22.38 1.36
CA LEU A 217 6.25 23.04 0.22
C LEU A 217 7.25 23.76 -0.68
N LYS A 218 8.46 24.09 -0.19
CA LYS A 218 9.54 24.63 -1.04
C LYS A 218 9.93 23.72 -2.20
N PHE A 219 9.58 22.43 -2.13
CA PHE A 219 9.86 21.45 -3.16
C PHE A 219 8.75 21.29 -4.19
N ILE A 220 7.61 21.97 -4.03
CA ILE A 220 6.41 21.75 -4.85
C ILE A 220 6.65 22.01 -6.35
N ASP A 221 7.51 22.96 -6.70
CA ASP A 221 7.78 23.32 -8.10
C ASP A 221 8.60 22.24 -8.85
N LYS A 222 9.48 21.54 -8.13
CA LYS A 222 10.40 20.54 -8.72
C LYS A 222 9.94 19.10 -8.49
N HIS A 223 9.32 18.86 -7.34
CA HIS A 223 8.89 17.54 -6.86
C HIS A 223 7.44 17.61 -6.34
N PRO A 224 6.48 18.07 -7.18
CA PRO A 224 5.09 18.21 -6.75
C PRO A 224 4.52 16.87 -6.30
N GLY A 225 4.94 15.77 -6.94
CA GLY A 225 4.34 14.48 -6.68
C GLY A 225 4.58 13.98 -5.26
N GLU A 226 5.84 13.99 -4.83
CA GLU A 226 6.25 13.58 -3.50
C GLU A 226 5.65 14.48 -2.42
N VAL A 227 5.59 15.80 -2.66
CA VAL A 227 4.96 16.75 -1.73
C VAL A 227 3.46 16.44 -1.58
N PHE A 228 2.74 16.26 -2.69
CA PHE A 228 1.31 15.96 -2.64
C PHE A 228 1.00 14.59 -2.02
N ASP A 229 1.88 13.60 -2.18
CA ASP A 229 1.71 12.30 -1.56
C ASP A 229 1.83 12.40 -0.01
N VAL A 230 2.75 13.21 0.50
CA VAL A 230 2.86 13.51 1.95
C VAL A 230 1.59 14.19 2.46
N LEU A 231 1.12 15.22 1.75
CA LEU A 231 -0.08 15.97 2.15
C LEU A 231 -1.35 15.10 2.12
N SER A 232 -1.47 14.24 1.11
CA SER A 232 -2.57 13.28 1.01
C SER A 232 -2.54 12.24 2.13
N SER A 233 -1.36 11.93 2.65
CA SER A 233 -1.19 11.00 3.78
C SER A 233 -1.38 11.67 5.14
N LEU A 234 -1.19 12.99 5.20
CA LEU A 234 -1.43 13.81 6.39
C LEU A 234 -2.93 13.97 6.68
N ILE A 235 -3.76 14.11 5.65
CA ILE A 235 -5.22 14.24 5.80
C ILE A 235 -5.88 12.86 5.69
N ASP A 236 -6.39 12.35 6.82
CA ASP A 236 -7.23 11.15 6.84
C ASP A 236 -8.59 11.46 7.47
N LEU A 237 -9.66 11.23 6.71
CA LEU A 237 -11.04 11.46 7.13
C LEU A 237 -11.46 10.60 8.33
N LYS A 238 -10.74 9.51 8.63
CA LYS A 238 -10.95 8.68 9.83
C LYS A 238 -10.35 9.29 11.10
N ASN A 239 -9.46 10.28 10.97
CA ASN A 239 -8.85 10.96 12.12
C ASN A 239 -9.87 11.92 12.76
N THR A 240 -10.03 11.85 14.08
CA THR A 240 -10.94 12.74 14.83
C THR A 240 -10.54 14.22 14.72
N ASP A 241 -9.26 14.50 14.51
CA ASP A 241 -8.71 15.86 14.34
C ASP A 241 -8.56 16.24 12.86
N CYS A 242 -9.16 15.48 11.93
CA CYS A 242 -9.05 15.71 10.48
C CYS A 242 -9.35 17.17 10.08
N ARG A 243 -10.35 17.83 10.70
CA ARG A 243 -10.67 19.23 10.39
C ARG A 243 -9.50 20.18 10.67
N LYS A 244 -8.77 19.98 11.77
CA LYS A 244 -7.57 20.77 12.10
C LYS A 244 -6.49 20.56 11.04
N LEU A 245 -6.24 19.30 10.67
CA LEU A 245 -5.24 18.93 9.66
C LEU A 245 -5.60 19.48 8.27
N GLN A 246 -6.85 19.35 7.86
CA GLN A 246 -7.40 19.93 6.63
C GLN A 246 -7.15 21.45 6.58
N SER A 247 -7.48 22.17 7.66
CA SER A 247 -7.24 23.61 7.75
C SER A 247 -5.76 23.97 7.67
N SER A 248 -4.90 23.24 8.39
CA SER A 248 -3.43 23.45 8.34
C SER A 248 -2.87 23.31 6.93
N VAL A 249 -3.34 22.31 6.16
CA VAL A 249 -2.94 22.11 4.76
C VAL A 249 -3.53 23.19 3.86
N TYR A 250 -4.82 23.46 3.99
CA TYR A 250 -5.55 24.40 3.16
C TYR A 250 -4.97 25.82 3.20
N GLU A 251 -4.62 26.31 4.39
CA GLU A 251 -4.08 27.66 4.59
C GLU A 251 -2.72 27.89 3.90
N LYS A 252 -2.00 26.81 3.58
CA LYS A 252 -0.62 26.87 3.09
C LYS A 252 -0.47 26.53 1.61
N ILE A 253 -1.54 26.07 0.96
CA ILE A 253 -1.48 25.55 -0.41
C ILE A 253 -2.48 26.26 -1.30
N ASP A 254 -2.03 26.63 -2.49
CA ASP A 254 -2.89 27.14 -3.55
C ASP A 254 -3.65 26.00 -4.23
N LEU A 255 -4.99 26.01 -4.12
CA LEU A 255 -5.87 25.06 -4.79
C LEU A 255 -5.67 25.02 -6.31
N ALA A 256 -5.35 26.17 -6.94
CA ALA A 256 -5.12 26.23 -8.37
C ALA A 256 -3.89 25.40 -8.78
N LEU A 257 -2.86 25.34 -7.93
CA LEU A 257 -1.67 24.53 -8.14
C LEU A 257 -1.97 23.03 -8.00
N VAL A 258 -2.77 22.65 -7.00
CA VAL A 258 -3.21 21.25 -6.81
C VAL A 258 -4.05 20.79 -8.00
N LEU A 259 -4.96 21.65 -8.47
CA LEU A 259 -5.79 21.42 -9.65
C LEU A 259 -4.97 21.29 -10.93
N LYS A 260 -4.01 22.20 -11.17
CA LYS A 260 -3.08 22.12 -12.31
C LYS A 260 -2.28 20.81 -12.31
N SER A 261 -1.96 20.31 -11.12
CA SER A 261 -1.22 19.05 -10.91
C SER A 261 -2.13 17.81 -10.92
N LYS A 262 -3.45 17.99 -11.08
CA LYS A 262 -4.45 16.92 -11.20
C LYS A 262 -4.42 15.93 -10.03
N ARG A 263 -4.21 16.44 -8.82
CA ARG A 263 -4.23 15.64 -7.58
C ARG A 263 -5.65 15.60 -7.01
N TRP A 264 -6.52 14.83 -7.67
CA TRP A 264 -7.96 14.75 -7.38
C TRP A 264 -8.28 14.27 -5.97
N SER A 265 -7.59 13.22 -5.51
CA SER A 265 -7.74 12.71 -4.14
C SER A 265 -7.39 13.75 -3.09
N LEU A 266 -6.29 14.50 -3.28
CA LEU A 266 -5.91 15.58 -2.38
C LEU A 266 -6.94 16.73 -2.40
N LEU A 267 -7.44 17.12 -3.57
CA LEU A 267 -8.51 18.13 -3.67
C LEU A 267 -9.74 17.70 -2.86
N TYR A 268 -10.19 16.46 -3.06
CA TYR A 268 -11.29 15.88 -2.30
C TYR A 268 -11.01 15.92 -0.79
N LEU A 269 -9.85 15.43 -0.35
CA LEU A 269 -9.46 15.42 1.08
C LEU A 269 -9.45 16.82 1.69
N ILE A 270 -9.02 17.84 0.95
CA ILE A 270 -8.97 19.23 1.42
C ILE A 270 -10.38 19.81 1.62
N ILE A 271 -11.28 19.59 0.66
CA ILE A 271 -12.60 20.26 0.66
C ILE A 271 -13.69 19.47 1.39
N LYS A 272 -13.51 18.15 1.55
CA LYS A 272 -14.53 17.24 2.07
C LYS A 272 -15.02 17.71 3.44
N ASP A 273 -16.34 17.89 3.52
CA ASP A 273 -17.09 18.35 4.69
C ASP A 273 -16.68 19.77 5.18
N ASN A 274 -16.07 20.58 4.31
CA ASN A 274 -15.77 21.99 4.53
C ASN A 274 -16.39 22.89 3.46
N ARG A 275 -17.48 23.58 3.83
CA ARG A 275 -18.25 24.45 2.93
C ARG A 275 -17.41 25.56 2.29
N SER A 276 -16.66 26.31 3.11
CA SER A 276 -15.93 27.49 2.63
C SER A 276 -14.84 27.10 1.62
N TYR A 277 -14.16 25.97 1.85
CA TYR A 277 -13.11 25.49 0.95
C TYR A 277 -13.71 24.96 -0.35
N THR A 278 -14.88 24.32 -0.25
CA THR A 278 -15.65 23.86 -1.41
C THR A 278 -16.09 25.04 -2.28
N GLU A 279 -16.66 26.09 -1.69
CA GLU A 279 -17.06 27.32 -2.40
C GLU A 279 -15.88 27.93 -3.16
N LYS A 280 -14.70 28.04 -2.53
CA LYS A 280 -13.48 28.54 -3.19
C LYS A 280 -12.96 27.64 -4.31
N LEU A 281 -13.10 26.31 -4.20
CA LEU A 281 -12.76 25.41 -5.29
C LEU A 281 -13.71 25.60 -6.49
N LEU A 282 -14.99 25.82 -6.23
CA LEU A 282 -16.00 26.05 -7.28
C LEU A 282 -15.78 27.37 -8.03
N GLU A 283 -15.05 28.33 -7.46
CA GLU A 283 -14.60 29.56 -8.14
C GLU A 283 -13.46 29.29 -9.16
N THR A 284 -12.84 28.11 -9.13
CA THR A 284 -11.80 27.69 -10.09
C THR A 284 -12.41 26.98 -11.30
N PRO A 285 -11.69 26.80 -12.43
CA PRO A 285 -12.17 26.03 -13.58
C PRO A 285 -12.10 24.51 -13.35
N ILE A 286 -12.53 24.04 -12.17
CA ILE A 286 -12.47 22.63 -11.75
C ILE A 286 -13.24 21.72 -12.72
N PHE A 287 -14.44 22.13 -13.15
CA PHE A 287 -15.27 21.32 -14.05
C PHE A 287 -14.69 21.21 -15.45
N ASP A 288 -14.12 22.30 -16.00
CA ASP A 288 -13.42 22.25 -17.29
C ASP A 288 -12.23 21.27 -17.22
N LYS A 289 -11.52 21.22 -16.09
CA LYS A 289 -10.39 20.30 -15.89
C LYS A 289 -10.83 18.84 -15.72
N ILE A 290 -11.99 18.61 -15.12
CA ILE A 290 -12.59 17.27 -15.03
C ILE A 290 -13.03 16.79 -16.43
N GLU A 291 -13.65 17.67 -17.22
CA GLU A 291 -14.05 17.41 -18.63
C GLU A 291 -12.85 17.02 -19.50
N GLU A 292 -11.72 17.72 -19.35
CA GLU A 292 -10.50 17.43 -20.11
C GLU A 292 -9.88 16.04 -19.80
N GLU A 293 -10.17 15.45 -18.63
CA GLU A 293 -9.46 14.27 -18.14
C GLU A 293 -10.30 12.98 -18.14
N LEU A 294 -11.61 13.07 -17.96
CA LEU A 294 -12.51 11.90 -18.01
C LEU A 294 -12.45 11.08 -19.31
N PRO A 295 -12.35 11.69 -20.51
CA PRO A 295 -12.32 10.95 -21.78
C PRO A 295 -10.98 10.28 -22.08
N LYS A 296 -9.90 10.68 -21.40
CA LYS A 296 -8.59 10.07 -21.61
C LYS A 296 -8.60 8.72 -20.92
N GLU A 297 -8.12 7.67 -21.60
CA GLU A 297 -7.84 6.33 -21.07
C GLU A 297 -6.77 6.38 -19.96
N SER A 298 -7.03 7.17 -18.92
CA SER A 298 -6.18 7.35 -17.78
C SER A 298 -6.26 6.10 -16.91
N LEU A 299 -5.16 5.83 -16.19
CA LEU A 299 -5.09 4.75 -15.20
C LEU A 299 -6.38 4.71 -14.37
N VAL A 300 -7.05 3.55 -14.35
CA VAL A 300 -8.34 3.28 -13.66
C VAL A 300 -8.50 4.06 -12.35
N ARG A 301 -7.49 4.00 -11.48
CA ARG A 301 -7.49 4.67 -10.17
C ARG A 301 -7.71 6.19 -10.27
N ARG A 302 -7.09 6.88 -11.23
CA ARG A 302 -7.24 8.33 -11.41
C ARG A 302 -8.67 8.70 -11.78
N ARG A 303 -9.32 7.88 -12.62
CA ARG A 303 -10.72 8.08 -13.02
C ARG A 303 -11.66 7.95 -11.82
N ASN A 304 -11.42 6.98 -10.94
CA ASN A 304 -12.22 6.79 -9.72
C ASN A 304 -12.04 7.94 -8.71
N GLU A 305 -10.83 8.48 -8.57
CA GLU A 305 -10.57 9.67 -7.73
C GLU A 305 -11.32 10.91 -8.25
N ILE A 306 -11.44 11.07 -9.58
CA ILE A 306 -12.27 12.12 -10.18
C ILE A 306 -13.75 11.90 -9.84
N TYR A 307 -14.26 10.68 -10.00
CA TYR A 307 -15.65 10.36 -9.70
C TYR A 307 -16.02 10.60 -8.23
N LEU A 308 -15.11 10.27 -7.30
CA LEU A 308 -15.27 10.58 -5.89
C LEU A 308 -15.40 12.09 -5.64
N LEU A 309 -14.55 12.89 -6.29
CA LEU A 309 -14.62 14.35 -6.19
C LEU A 309 -15.93 14.89 -6.79
N VAL A 310 -16.34 14.39 -7.95
CA VAL A 310 -17.59 14.81 -8.63
C VAL A 310 -18.82 14.51 -7.78
N ASP A 311 -18.95 13.31 -7.24
CA ASP A 311 -20.06 12.94 -6.35
C ASP A 311 -20.19 13.92 -5.19
N TYR A 312 -19.05 14.29 -4.57
CA TYR A 312 -19.04 15.30 -3.52
C TYR A 312 -19.47 16.69 -4.01
N LEU A 313 -18.92 17.17 -5.13
CA LEU A 313 -19.22 18.50 -5.65
C LEU A 313 -20.68 18.66 -6.09
N LEU A 314 -21.31 17.58 -6.56
CA LEU A 314 -22.73 17.57 -6.96
C LEU A 314 -23.69 17.87 -5.80
N PHE A 315 -23.29 17.63 -4.55
CA PHE A 315 -24.09 18.07 -3.39
C PHE A 315 -24.13 19.59 -3.23
N TRP A 316 -23.12 20.31 -3.73
CA TRP A 316 -22.92 21.73 -3.47
C TRP A 316 -23.27 22.62 -4.65
N ASN A 317 -23.16 22.11 -5.86
CA ASN A 317 -23.38 22.88 -7.07
C ASN A 317 -24.07 22.02 -8.15
N ASP A 318 -25.15 22.53 -8.70
CA ASP A 318 -25.77 21.97 -9.91
C ASP A 318 -25.03 22.51 -11.14
N PHE A 319 -23.88 21.89 -11.43
CA PHE A 319 -23.13 22.21 -12.63
C PHE A 319 -23.68 21.45 -13.85
N ASP A 320 -23.49 22.01 -15.03
CA ASP A 320 -23.91 21.39 -16.27
C ASP A 320 -23.01 20.19 -16.63
N ALA A 321 -23.45 18.99 -16.24
CA ALA A 321 -22.77 17.75 -16.56
C ALA A 321 -22.99 17.30 -18.02
N SER A 322 -23.81 18.01 -18.82
CA SER A 322 -24.01 17.67 -20.24
C SER A 322 -22.71 17.66 -21.04
N ARG A 323 -21.73 18.43 -20.57
CA ARG A 323 -20.40 18.54 -21.17
C ARG A 323 -19.46 17.38 -20.81
N LEU A 324 -19.74 16.63 -19.73
CA LEU A 324 -18.87 15.54 -19.25
C LEU A 324 -19.15 14.18 -19.91
N ASP A 325 -20.27 14.04 -20.65
CA ASP A 325 -20.70 12.84 -21.39
C ASP A 325 -20.42 11.50 -20.68
N SER A 326 -20.74 11.42 -19.38
CA SER A 326 -20.38 10.27 -18.53
C SER A 326 -21.61 9.71 -17.83
N TYR A 327 -22.03 8.50 -18.20
CA TYR A 327 -23.16 7.79 -17.57
C TYR A 327 -23.05 7.72 -16.05
N LYS A 328 -21.84 7.58 -15.51
CA LYS A 328 -21.60 7.58 -14.07
C LYS A 328 -22.01 8.90 -13.42
N ILE A 329 -21.65 10.02 -14.03
CA ILE A 329 -21.95 11.36 -13.51
C ILE A 329 -23.45 11.65 -13.62
N TYR A 330 -24.07 11.25 -14.73
CA TYR A 330 -25.52 11.34 -14.87
C TYR A 330 -26.25 10.51 -13.81
N THR A 331 -25.78 9.28 -13.53
CA THR A 331 -26.32 8.44 -12.44
C THR A 331 -26.20 9.16 -11.09
N MET A 332 -25.05 9.78 -10.78
CA MET A 332 -24.86 10.55 -9.56
C MET A 332 -25.81 11.75 -9.47
N LYS A 333 -25.98 12.51 -10.56
CA LYS A 333 -26.92 13.63 -10.60
C LYS A 333 -28.38 13.18 -10.38
N SER A 334 -28.79 12.06 -10.99
CA SER A 334 -30.13 11.50 -10.80
C SER A 334 -30.38 11.10 -9.34
N LEU A 335 -29.37 10.54 -8.66
CA LEU A 335 -29.42 10.25 -7.22
C LEU A 335 -29.56 11.49 -6.35
N ARG A 336 -29.07 12.64 -6.82
CA ARG A 336 -29.20 13.93 -6.14
C ARG A 336 -30.50 14.66 -6.51
N GLU A 337 -31.43 13.98 -7.19
CA GLU A 337 -32.71 14.52 -7.67
C GLU A 337 -32.56 15.77 -8.57
N GLN A 338 -31.40 15.92 -9.22
CA GLN A 338 -31.14 17.04 -10.13
C GLN A 338 -31.78 16.76 -11.49
N SER A 339 -32.42 17.77 -12.10
CA SER A 339 -33.14 17.59 -13.36
C SER A 339 -32.18 17.32 -14.51
N ILE A 340 -32.28 16.16 -15.13
CA ILE A 340 -31.50 15.79 -16.32
C ILE A 340 -32.44 15.29 -17.41
N PRO A 341 -32.33 15.80 -18.66
CA PRO A 341 -32.94 15.15 -19.80
C PRO A 341 -32.28 13.77 -20.04
N THR A 342 -32.98 12.69 -19.69
CA THR A 342 -32.50 11.30 -19.82
C THR A 342 -32.75 10.71 -21.21
N GLY A 343 -33.59 11.37 -22.03
CA GLY A 343 -34.06 10.92 -23.35
C GLY A 343 -32.98 10.32 -24.25
N ASP A 344 -32.12 11.19 -24.76
CA ASP A 344 -31.08 10.81 -25.73
C ASP A 344 -29.99 9.93 -25.10
N LEU A 345 -29.78 10.06 -23.78
CA LEU A 345 -28.79 9.29 -23.03
C LEU A 345 -29.18 7.82 -22.89
N ILE A 346 -30.46 7.54 -22.65
CA ILE A 346 -30.99 6.17 -22.54
C ILE A 346 -30.81 5.44 -23.88
N GLU A 347 -31.17 6.06 -25.00
CA GLU A 347 -31.01 5.43 -26.33
C GLU A 347 -29.52 5.21 -26.67
N ARG A 348 -28.62 6.12 -26.29
CA ARG A 348 -27.17 5.90 -26.42
C ARG A 348 -26.67 4.75 -25.51
N ALA A 349 -27.17 4.65 -24.28
CA ALA A 349 -26.81 3.58 -23.36
C ALA A 349 -27.22 2.21 -23.92
N PHE A 350 -28.39 2.17 -24.55
CA PHE A 350 -28.89 0.98 -25.22
C PHE A 350 -27.98 0.57 -26.38
N GLY A 351 -27.47 1.54 -27.14
CA GLY A 351 -26.47 1.32 -28.19
C GLY A 351 -25.20 0.64 -27.67
N ILE A 352 -24.63 1.14 -26.57
CA ILE A 352 -23.41 0.57 -25.94
C ILE A 352 -23.66 -0.86 -25.47
N ILE A 353 -24.76 -1.10 -24.74
CA ILE A 353 -25.09 -2.43 -24.21
C ILE A 353 -25.34 -3.42 -25.36
N SER A 354 -25.94 -2.97 -26.46
CA SER A 354 -26.19 -3.81 -27.63
C SER A 354 -24.92 -4.21 -28.38
N GLN A 355 -23.84 -3.43 -28.23
CA GLN A 355 -22.54 -3.68 -28.84
C GLN A 355 -21.54 -4.34 -27.88
N PHE A 356 -22.01 -4.91 -26.76
CA PHE A 356 -21.13 -5.40 -25.72
C PHE A 356 -20.12 -6.42 -26.27
N ASP A 357 -18.88 -5.98 -26.43
CA ASP A 357 -17.70 -6.78 -26.74
C ASP A 357 -16.79 -6.82 -25.51
N ASN A 358 -15.98 -7.87 -25.37
CA ASN A 358 -15.10 -8.06 -24.20
C ASN A 358 -14.06 -6.94 -23.98
N ARG A 359 -14.00 -5.93 -24.86
CA ARG A 359 -13.07 -4.79 -24.78
C ARG A 359 -13.67 -3.53 -24.12
N GLU A 360 -15.00 -3.46 -23.89
CA GLU A 360 -15.69 -2.26 -23.36
C GLU A 360 -16.42 -2.49 -22.01
N GLU A 361 -15.81 -3.28 -21.12
CA GLU A 361 -16.41 -3.70 -19.85
C GLU A 361 -16.86 -2.54 -18.96
N SER A 362 -16.04 -1.50 -18.81
CA SER A 362 -16.34 -0.33 -17.96
C SER A 362 -17.49 0.53 -18.50
N ALA A 363 -17.52 0.77 -19.82
CA ALA A 363 -18.58 1.57 -20.44
C ALA A 363 -19.95 0.87 -20.36
N THR A 364 -19.96 -0.44 -20.59
CA THR A 364 -21.18 -1.26 -20.46
C THR A 364 -21.66 -1.30 -19.02
N PHE A 365 -20.74 -1.41 -18.05
CA PHE A 365 -21.08 -1.36 -16.63
C PHE A 365 -21.73 -0.01 -16.27
N ASP A 366 -21.11 1.11 -16.69
CA ASP A 366 -21.62 2.44 -16.40
C ASP A 366 -23.00 2.68 -17.05
N ALA A 367 -23.22 2.17 -18.26
CA ALA A 367 -24.52 2.21 -18.95
C ALA A 367 -25.60 1.37 -18.25
N LEU A 368 -25.28 0.15 -17.81
CA LEU A 368 -26.21 -0.72 -17.07
C LEU A 368 -26.63 -0.09 -15.75
N ILE A 369 -25.66 0.46 -15.01
CA ILE A 369 -25.93 1.19 -13.77
C ILE A 369 -26.82 2.40 -14.05
N PHE A 370 -26.51 3.19 -15.07
CA PHE A 370 -27.32 4.34 -15.45
C PHE A 370 -28.79 3.97 -15.73
N ILE A 371 -29.04 2.87 -16.45
CA ILE A 371 -30.40 2.38 -16.73
C ILE A 371 -31.14 1.97 -15.46
N ILE A 372 -30.46 1.30 -14.52
CA ILE A 372 -31.10 0.88 -13.26
C ILE A 372 -31.56 2.10 -12.46
N PHE A 373 -30.73 3.13 -12.35
CA PHE A 373 -31.06 4.35 -11.58
C PHE A 373 -31.97 5.32 -12.32
N ASN A 374 -32.04 5.27 -13.66
CA ASN A 374 -32.91 6.10 -14.49
C ASN A 374 -33.96 5.23 -15.22
N PHE A 375 -34.52 4.27 -14.50
CA PHE A 375 -35.36 3.24 -15.10
C PHE A 375 -36.67 3.81 -15.66
N GLU A 376 -36.85 3.66 -16.97
CA GLU A 376 -38.08 3.99 -17.69
C GLU A 376 -38.67 2.73 -18.35
N LYS A 377 -39.74 2.16 -17.78
CA LYS A 377 -40.31 0.87 -18.21
C LYS A 377 -40.56 0.78 -19.72
N THR A 378 -41.25 1.77 -20.30
CA THR A 378 -41.60 1.79 -21.73
C THR A 378 -40.40 1.82 -22.67
N ARG A 379 -39.24 2.32 -22.21
CA ARG A 379 -37.99 2.30 -22.99
C ARG A 379 -37.22 1.01 -22.76
N ALA A 380 -37.09 0.58 -21.51
CA ALA A 380 -36.37 -0.63 -21.14
C ALA A 380 -37.01 -1.92 -21.71
N GLU A 381 -38.32 -1.93 -21.95
CA GLU A 381 -39.01 -3.03 -22.65
C GLU A 381 -38.42 -3.33 -24.04
N LYS A 382 -37.91 -2.32 -24.75
CA LYS A 382 -37.25 -2.51 -26.06
C LYS A 382 -35.94 -3.28 -25.96
N MET A 383 -35.31 -3.31 -24.78
CA MET A 383 -34.03 -3.97 -24.55
C MET A 383 -34.14 -5.42 -24.10
N ILE A 384 -35.35 -5.93 -23.84
CA ILE A 384 -35.54 -7.29 -23.30
C ILE A 384 -34.74 -8.35 -24.06
N PRO A 385 -34.72 -8.38 -25.42
CA PRO A 385 -33.93 -9.38 -26.15
C PRO A 385 -32.43 -9.25 -25.91
N VAL A 386 -31.91 -8.02 -25.85
CA VAL A 386 -30.48 -7.73 -25.66
C VAL A 386 -30.04 -8.11 -24.24
N LEU A 387 -30.78 -7.68 -23.22
CA LEU A 387 -30.50 -7.99 -21.81
C LEU A 387 -30.57 -9.49 -21.54
N SER A 388 -31.57 -10.17 -22.12
CA SER A 388 -31.69 -11.64 -22.02
C SER A 388 -30.52 -12.34 -22.71
N GLY A 389 -30.06 -11.83 -23.85
CA GLY A 389 -28.89 -12.33 -24.56
C GLY A 389 -27.61 -12.21 -23.73
N ILE A 390 -27.33 -11.03 -23.15
CA ILE A 390 -26.15 -10.82 -22.29
C ILE A 390 -26.22 -11.70 -21.05
N PHE A 391 -27.39 -11.80 -20.41
CA PHE A 391 -27.58 -12.62 -19.23
C PHE A 391 -27.34 -14.13 -19.51
N GLY A 392 -27.85 -14.61 -20.65
CA GLY A 392 -27.70 -16.00 -21.09
C GLY A 392 -26.29 -16.36 -21.57
N ASP A 393 -25.46 -15.37 -21.90
CA ASP A 393 -24.09 -15.58 -22.35
C ASP A 393 -23.12 -15.73 -21.16
N TYR A 394 -22.77 -16.98 -20.83
CA TYR A 394 -21.84 -17.32 -19.74
C TYR A 394 -20.40 -16.87 -19.99
N THR A 395 -20.05 -16.40 -21.18
CA THR A 395 -18.72 -15.83 -21.46
C THR A 395 -18.59 -14.39 -20.94
N ARG A 396 -19.71 -13.76 -20.58
CA ARG A 396 -19.74 -12.38 -20.09
C ARG A 396 -19.40 -12.27 -18.60
N PRO A 397 -18.83 -11.13 -18.15
CA PRO A 397 -18.55 -10.90 -16.74
C PRO A 397 -19.79 -11.09 -15.88
N LYS A 398 -19.63 -11.81 -14.76
CA LYS A 398 -20.74 -12.18 -13.88
C LYS A 398 -21.53 -10.97 -13.40
N LEU A 399 -20.83 -9.87 -13.06
CA LEU A 399 -21.49 -8.67 -12.55
C LEU A 399 -22.43 -8.04 -13.58
N HIS A 400 -22.01 -7.92 -14.84
CA HIS A 400 -22.86 -7.41 -15.93
C HIS A 400 -24.08 -8.28 -16.16
N ARG A 401 -23.90 -9.60 -16.14
CA ARG A 401 -25.01 -10.56 -16.24
C ARG A 401 -25.99 -10.37 -15.09
N SER A 402 -25.51 -10.19 -13.87
CA SER A 402 -26.36 -9.91 -12.71
C SER A 402 -27.08 -8.57 -12.81
N LEU A 403 -26.44 -7.52 -13.32
CA LEU A 403 -27.11 -6.24 -13.57
C LEU A 403 -28.20 -6.36 -14.65
N CYS A 404 -27.96 -7.13 -15.71
CA CYS A 404 -28.99 -7.43 -16.71
C CYS A 404 -30.17 -8.17 -16.09
N LEU A 405 -29.91 -9.17 -15.23
CA LEU A 405 -30.95 -9.86 -14.48
C LEU A 405 -31.77 -8.88 -13.62
N ILE A 406 -31.12 -7.97 -12.90
CA ILE A 406 -31.81 -6.95 -12.08
C ILE A 406 -32.77 -6.12 -12.97
N ILE A 407 -32.32 -5.63 -14.12
CA ILE A 407 -33.18 -4.85 -15.04
C ILE A 407 -34.36 -5.69 -15.56
N LEU A 408 -34.13 -6.95 -15.95
CA LEU A 408 -35.19 -7.86 -16.41
C LEU A 408 -36.23 -8.11 -15.31
N LEU A 409 -35.80 -8.23 -14.06
CA LEU A 409 -36.69 -8.41 -12.91
C LEU A 409 -37.48 -7.14 -12.58
N MET A 410 -36.87 -5.95 -12.72
CA MET A 410 -37.55 -4.65 -12.62
C MET A 410 -38.61 -4.46 -13.72
N LEU A 411 -38.42 -5.08 -14.89
CA LEU A 411 -39.41 -5.17 -15.98
C LEU A 411 -40.52 -6.20 -15.72
N GLU A 412 -40.58 -6.79 -14.53
CA GLU A 412 -41.56 -7.82 -14.14
C GLU A 412 -41.49 -9.10 -14.99
N ILE A 413 -40.36 -9.35 -15.66
CA ILE A 413 -40.14 -10.60 -16.37
C ILE A 413 -39.93 -11.70 -15.33
N THR A 414 -40.74 -12.75 -15.44
CA THR A 414 -40.67 -13.90 -14.55
C THR A 414 -39.36 -14.66 -14.78
N VAL A 415 -38.79 -15.24 -13.72
CA VAL A 415 -37.55 -16.02 -13.82
C VAL A 415 -37.69 -17.16 -14.84
N ASP A 416 -38.90 -17.76 -14.89
CA ASP A 416 -39.27 -18.78 -15.88
C ASP A 416 -39.27 -18.23 -17.31
N GLY A 417 -39.67 -16.97 -17.52
CA GLY A 417 -39.62 -16.27 -18.80
C GLY A 417 -38.20 -15.95 -19.30
N ILE A 418 -37.19 -16.08 -18.44
CA ILE A 418 -35.76 -15.90 -18.77
C ILE A 418 -35.07 -17.27 -18.91
N ASN A 419 -35.81 -18.39 -18.90
CA ASN A 419 -35.30 -19.76 -19.01
C ASN A 419 -34.28 -20.17 -17.92
N ILE A 420 -34.38 -19.62 -16.72
CA ILE A 420 -33.51 -19.98 -15.59
C ILE A 420 -34.38 -20.46 -14.42
N ASN A 421 -33.87 -21.36 -13.57
CA ASN A 421 -34.59 -21.74 -12.36
C ASN A 421 -34.42 -20.67 -11.25
N ARG A 422 -35.39 -20.59 -10.34
CA ARG A 422 -35.40 -19.60 -9.24
C ARG A 422 -34.15 -19.66 -8.36
N TYR A 423 -33.69 -20.87 -8.02
CA TYR A 423 -32.50 -21.04 -7.18
C TYR A 423 -31.25 -20.41 -7.80
N THR A 424 -31.06 -20.56 -9.11
CA THR A 424 -29.94 -19.97 -9.84
C THR A 424 -30.07 -18.45 -9.90
N ALA A 425 -31.27 -17.90 -10.08
CA ALA A 425 -31.49 -16.45 -10.03
C ALA A 425 -31.16 -15.87 -8.64
N ASP A 426 -31.64 -16.50 -7.57
CA ASP A 426 -31.35 -16.08 -6.19
C ASP A 426 -29.85 -16.14 -5.88
N HIS A 427 -29.17 -17.20 -6.33
CA HIS A 427 -27.73 -17.33 -6.16
C HIS A 427 -26.98 -16.20 -6.89
N LEU A 428 -27.33 -15.90 -8.14
CA LEU A 428 -26.70 -14.83 -8.92
C LEU A 428 -26.94 -13.45 -8.32
N LEU A 429 -28.12 -13.22 -7.73
CA LEU A 429 -28.44 -11.97 -7.01
C LEU A 429 -27.62 -11.83 -5.72
N ARG A 430 -27.46 -12.90 -4.94
CA ARG A 430 -26.59 -12.91 -3.76
C ARG A 430 -25.12 -12.71 -4.12
N GLU A 431 -24.66 -13.33 -5.20
CA GLU A 431 -23.31 -13.15 -5.72
C GLU A 431 -23.11 -11.71 -6.22
N ALA A 432 -24.10 -11.12 -6.89
CA ALA A 432 -24.07 -9.72 -7.30
C ALA A 432 -23.91 -8.78 -6.10
N ARG A 433 -24.66 -9.03 -5.01
CA ARG A 433 -24.51 -8.27 -3.75
C ARG A 433 -23.06 -8.34 -3.23
N LEU A 434 -22.46 -9.53 -3.19
CA LEU A 434 -21.07 -9.68 -2.76
C LEU A 434 -20.09 -8.92 -3.67
N LEU A 435 -20.26 -9.03 -4.99
CA LEU A 435 -19.42 -8.34 -5.96
C LEU A 435 -19.54 -6.82 -5.86
N LEU A 436 -20.75 -6.29 -5.71
CA LEU A 436 -20.99 -4.85 -5.54
C LEU A 436 -20.35 -4.32 -4.25
N CYS A 437 -20.45 -5.04 -3.14
CA CYS A 437 -19.80 -4.68 -1.88
C CYS A 437 -18.26 -4.78 -1.92
N SER A 438 -17.69 -5.44 -2.94
CA SER A 438 -16.24 -5.65 -3.08
C SER A 438 -15.57 -4.64 -4.02
N ILE A 439 -16.33 -3.74 -4.65
CA ILE A 439 -15.80 -2.71 -5.54
C ILE A 439 -15.10 -1.63 -4.71
N ASP A 440 -13.82 -1.38 -5.00
CA ASP A 440 -12.99 -0.36 -4.34
C ASP A 440 -12.47 0.72 -5.33
N LEU A 441 -11.62 1.63 -4.87
CA LEU A 441 -11.02 2.68 -5.71
C LEU A 441 -10.02 2.15 -6.76
N ASN A 442 -9.50 0.93 -6.59
CA ASN A 442 -8.55 0.31 -7.53
C ASN A 442 -9.26 -0.52 -8.60
N SER A 443 -10.53 -0.86 -8.38
CA SER A 443 -11.38 -1.57 -9.33
C SER A 443 -11.60 -0.78 -10.63
N PRO A 444 -11.62 -1.44 -11.81
CA PRO A 444 -11.99 -0.82 -13.09
C PRO A 444 -13.45 -0.33 -13.11
N LEU A 445 -14.25 -0.80 -12.16
CA LEU A 445 -15.64 -0.43 -11.95
C LEU A 445 -15.70 0.41 -10.68
N TYR A 446 -16.32 1.60 -10.72
CA TYR A 446 -16.51 2.44 -9.55
C TYR A 446 -17.99 2.66 -9.24
N LEU A 447 -18.34 2.60 -7.97
CA LEU A 447 -19.64 2.94 -7.41
C LEU A 447 -19.44 3.72 -6.12
N THR A 448 -20.33 4.68 -5.86
CA THR A 448 -20.41 5.32 -4.55
C THR A 448 -21.08 4.38 -3.55
N ASN A 449 -20.83 4.57 -2.25
CA ASN A 449 -21.46 3.74 -1.21
C ASN A 449 -22.99 3.77 -1.31
N GLU A 450 -23.57 4.94 -1.59
CA GLU A 450 -25.01 5.11 -1.76
C GLU A 450 -25.57 4.35 -2.97
N MET A 451 -24.84 4.33 -4.10
CA MET A 451 -25.21 3.49 -5.24
C MET A 451 -25.21 2.00 -4.85
N VAL A 452 -24.18 1.56 -4.11
CA VAL A 452 -24.09 0.18 -3.63
C VAL A 452 -25.27 -0.14 -2.71
N ASP A 453 -25.56 0.71 -1.73
CA ASP A 453 -26.64 0.50 -0.77
C ASP A 453 -28.00 0.40 -1.46
N ILE A 454 -28.30 1.29 -2.41
CA ILE A 454 -29.55 1.25 -3.18
C ILE A 454 -29.64 -0.03 -4.02
N LEU A 455 -28.57 -0.42 -4.73
CA LEU A 455 -28.56 -1.64 -5.53
C LEU A 455 -28.72 -2.89 -4.66
N VAL A 456 -28.03 -2.94 -3.52
CA VAL A 456 -28.11 -4.07 -2.59
C VAL A 456 -29.49 -4.17 -1.95
N ASN A 457 -30.12 -3.05 -1.60
CA ASN A 457 -31.49 -3.03 -1.09
C ASN A 457 -32.48 -3.48 -2.17
N ASN A 458 -32.36 -2.99 -3.41
CA ASN A 458 -33.19 -3.43 -4.53
C ASN A 458 -33.04 -4.95 -4.78
N ILE A 459 -31.83 -5.49 -4.69
CA ILE A 459 -31.59 -6.94 -4.75
C ILE A 459 -32.29 -7.65 -3.59
N GLY A 460 -32.18 -7.11 -2.37
CA GLY A 460 -32.85 -7.65 -1.19
C GLY A 460 -34.37 -7.72 -1.36
N ASP A 461 -34.98 -6.66 -1.86
CA ASP A 461 -36.41 -6.59 -2.14
C ASP A 461 -36.81 -7.59 -3.22
N LEU A 462 -36.05 -7.71 -4.31
CA LEU A 462 -36.30 -8.68 -5.37
C LEU A 462 -36.20 -10.14 -4.91
N VAL A 463 -35.36 -10.43 -3.92
CA VAL A 463 -35.23 -11.76 -3.30
C VAL A 463 -36.33 -12.02 -2.26
N CYS A 464 -36.79 -11.01 -1.51
CA CYS A 464 -37.77 -11.15 -0.43
C CYS A 464 -39.24 -11.02 -0.86
N SER A 465 -39.51 -10.30 -1.96
CA SER A 465 -40.87 -10.02 -2.46
C SER A 465 -41.46 -11.13 -3.35
N ARG A 466 -40.82 -12.29 -3.39
CA ARG A 466 -41.17 -13.44 -4.25
C ARG A 466 -41.06 -14.74 -3.47
#